data_AF-A0A3A9JLF6-F1
#
_entry.id   AF-A0A3A9JLF6-F1
#
_cell.length_a   1.000
_cell.length_b   1.000
_cell.length_c   1.000
_cell.angle_alpha   90.00
_cell.angle_beta   90.00
_cell.angle_gamma   90.00
#
_symmetry.space_group_name_H-M   'P 1'
#
loop_
_entity.id
_entity.type
_entity.pdbx_description
1 polymer ?
#
loop_
_entity_poly.entity_id
_entity_poly.type
_entity_poly.pdbx_seq_one_letter_code
_entity_poly.pdbx_strand_id
1 'polypeptide(L)'
;IDLAWKKNDWTFIGKISNQKNAAEYKVKEFIRTIENIKYKFVVVHSTKLDKRKTKSIDKKLDELCKTLKKETRELSLREFACKADAQKEIELFKKDHDNDFYPLDFQVIERTKPAKREGKGRPPKDYIPQTKTVYQIKCTLGELDNDAKQKAL
;
A
#
# COMPACT_ATOMS: atom_id res chain seq x y z
N ILE A 1 16.34 -1.19 -22.12
CA ILE A 1 16.85 -1.51 -20.76
C ILE A 1 16.18 -2.76 -20.22
N ASP A 2 14.88 -2.94 -20.43
CA ASP A 2 14.09 -4.11 -19.99
C ASP A 2 14.63 -5.47 -20.45
N LEU A 3 15.21 -5.54 -21.65
CA LEU A 3 15.89 -6.75 -22.14
C LEU A 3 17.10 -7.16 -21.29
N ALA A 4 17.78 -6.22 -20.64
CA ALA A 4 18.90 -6.50 -19.74
C ALA A 4 18.42 -7.06 -18.42
N TRP A 5 17.31 -6.53 -17.89
CA TRP A 5 16.67 -7.04 -16.69
C TRP A 5 16.06 -8.42 -16.89
N LYS A 6 15.39 -8.68 -18.02
CA LYS A 6 14.82 -10.00 -18.35
C LYS A 6 15.87 -11.11 -18.46
N LYS A 7 17.05 -10.82 -19.03
CA LYS A 7 18.09 -11.84 -19.21
C LYS A 7 18.91 -12.08 -17.94
N ASN A 8 19.00 -11.10 -17.03
CA ASN A 8 19.72 -11.17 -15.75
C ASN A 8 21.21 -11.61 -15.80
N ASP A 9 21.79 -11.79 -16.99
CA ASP A 9 23.19 -12.20 -17.20
C ASP A 9 24.17 -11.02 -17.15
N TRP A 10 24.26 -10.34 -16.02
CA TRP A 10 25.10 -9.14 -15.86
C TRP A 10 26.58 -9.47 -15.67
N THR A 11 27.47 -8.68 -16.29
CA THR A 11 28.91 -8.76 -16.05
C THR A 11 29.31 -7.75 -14.96
N PHE A 12 29.92 -8.22 -13.88
CA PHE A 12 30.35 -7.36 -12.78
C PHE A 12 31.70 -6.70 -13.09
N ILE A 13 31.74 -5.37 -13.06
CA ILE A 13 32.95 -4.56 -13.31
C ILE A 13 33.61 -4.12 -11.99
N GLY A 14 32.86 -4.11 -10.88
CA GLY A 14 33.38 -3.70 -9.58
C GLY A 14 33.32 -2.19 -9.37
N LYS A 15 34.20 -1.68 -8.51
CA LYS A 15 34.26 -0.26 -8.11
C LYS A 15 35.20 0.49 -9.02
N ILE A 16 34.71 1.57 -9.64
CA ILE A 16 35.54 2.47 -10.46
C ILE A 16 36.28 3.51 -9.59
N SER A 17 35.81 3.74 -8.36
CA SER A 17 36.41 4.71 -7.43
C SER A 17 36.97 4.02 -6.19
N ASN A 18 38.10 4.53 -5.68
CA ASN A 18 38.76 4.04 -4.46
C ASN A 18 38.08 4.49 -3.15
N GLN A 19 36.94 5.18 -3.21
CA GLN A 19 36.20 5.57 -2.01
C GLN A 19 35.56 4.34 -1.31
N LYS A 20 35.56 4.34 0.02
CA LYS A 20 34.98 3.26 0.86
C LYS A 20 33.53 2.92 0.48
N ASN A 21 32.74 3.95 0.15
CA ASN A 21 31.35 3.84 -0.31
C ASN A 21 31.19 4.07 -1.82
N ALA A 22 32.17 3.70 -2.65
CA ALA A 22 32.06 3.81 -4.11
C ALA A 22 30.94 2.90 -4.66
N ALA A 23 30.33 3.33 -5.77
CA ALA A 23 29.33 2.52 -6.44
C ALA A 23 30.00 1.35 -7.15
N GLU A 24 29.35 0.19 -7.12
CA GLU A 24 29.74 -0.95 -7.92
C GLU A 24 28.93 -0.95 -9.20
N TYR A 25 29.60 -1.27 -10.30
CA TYR A 25 29.00 -1.26 -11.62
C TYR A 25 28.87 -2.68 -12.17
N LYS A 26 27.71 -2.93 -12.76
CA LYS A 26 27.42 -4.12 -13.56
C LYS A 26 27.07 -3.63 -14.96
N VAL A 27 27.49 -4.36 -15.97
CA VAL A 27 27.26 -3.96 -17.35
C VAL A 27 26.72 -5.13 -18.14
N LYS A 28 25.83 -4.81 -19.08
CA LYS A 28 25.38 -5.76 -20.09
C LYS A 28 25.56 -5.17 -21.47
N GLU A 29 26.25 -5.91 -22.30
CA GLU A 29 26.45 -5.56 -23.70
C GLU A 29 25.40 -6.26 -24.58
N PHE A 30 24.94 -5.55 -25.61
CA PHE A 30 24.07 -6.05 -26.65
C PHE A 30 24.62 -5.64 -28.00
N ILE A 31 24.57 -6.54 -28.95
CA ILE A 31 24.83 -6.21 -30.35
C ILE A 31 23.49 -6.27 -31.08
N ARG A 32 23.12 -5.18 -31.73
CA ARG A 32 21.86 -5.04 -32.49
C ARG A 32 22.15 -4.35 -33.80
N THR A 33 21.46 -4.76 -34.84
CA THR A 33 21.59 -4.17 -36.16
C THR A 33 20.45 -3.19 -36.37
N ILE A 34 20.77 -1.95 -36.75
CA ILE A 34 19.82 -0.93 -37.19
C ILE A 34 20.25 -0.54 -38.59
N GLU A 35 19.32 -0.62 -39.56
CA GLU A 35 19.59 -0.26 -40.97
C GLU A 35 20.86 -0.93 -41.53
N ASN A 36 20.99 -2.24 -41.33
CA ASN A 36 22.16 -3.05 -41.73
C ASN A 36 23.52 -2.70 -41.07
N ILE A 37 23.55 -1.74 -40.14
CA ILE A 37 24.75 -1.37 -39.38
C ILE A 37 24.68 -2.03 -38.00
N LYS A 38 25.75 -2.75 -37.62
CA LYS A 38 25.86 -3.38 -36.29
C LYS A 38 26.27 -2.33 -35.26
N TYR A 39 25.41 -2.10 -34.27
CA TYR A 39 25.66 -1.26 -33.11
C TYR A 39 25.89 -2.09 -31.85
N LYS A 40 26.84 -1.65 -31.03
CA LYS A 40 27.09 -2.19 -29.70
C LYS A 40 26.42 -1.27 -28.67
N PHE A 41 25.38 -1.78 -28.02
CA PHE A 41 24.69 -1.11 -26.93
C PHE A 41 25.26 -1.62 -25.60
N VAL A 42 25.52 -0.71 -24.69
CA VAL A 42 26.03 -1.02 -23.36
C VAL A 42 25.08 -0.46 -22.33
N VAL A 43 24.51 -1.33 -21.51
CA VAL A 43 23.66 -0.95 -20.39
C VAL A 43 24.51 -1.00 -19.13
N VAL A 44 24.69 0.15 -18.49
CA VAL A 44 25.45 0.27 -17.24
C VAL A 44 24.48 0.36 -16.07
N HIS A 45 24.69 -0.47 -15.07
CA HIS A 45 23.89 -0.57 -13.86
C HIS A 45 24.77 -0.27 -12.64
N SER A 46 24.29 0.59 -11.73
CA SER A 46 25.05 1.04 -10.55
C SER A 46 24.33 0.68 -9.24
N THR A 47 25.04 0.04 -8.31
CA THR A 47 24.47 -0.37 -7.00
C THR A 47 24.05 0.81 -6.13
N LYS A 48 24.57 2.04 -6.36
CA LYS A 48 24.13 3.24 -5.63
C LYS A 48 22.77 3.75 -6.07
N LEU A 49 22.48 3.71 -7.38
CA LEU A 49 21.19 4.13 -7.92
C LEU A 49 20.09 3.19 -7.42
N ASP A 50 20.42 1.91 -7.38
CA ASP A 50 19.56 0.82 -6.92
C ASP A 50 19.16 0.98 -5.45
N LYS A 51 20.13 1.19 -4.55
CA LYS A 51 19.88 1.41 -3.12
C LYS A 51 19.07 2.68 -2.82
N ARG A 52 19.11 3.69 -3.69
CA ARG A 52 18.30 4.91 -3.52
C ARG A 52 16.87 4.70 -3.98
N LYS A 53 16.67 4.02 -5.11
CA LYS A 53 15.34 3.69 -5.64
C LYS A 53 14.60 2.73 -4.72
N THR A 54 15.23 1.64 -4.29
CA THR A 54 14.65 0.68 -3.35
C THR A 54 14.22 1.35 -2.05
N LYS A 55 15.11 2.14 -1.42
CA LYS A 55 14.79 2.91 -0.20
C LYS A 55 13.65 3.90 -0.39
N SER A 56 13.58 4.56 -1.55
CA SER A 56 12.50 5.50 -1.83
C SER A 56 11.16 4.78 -1.99
N ILE A 57 11.14 3.61 -2.62
CA ILE A 57 9.94 2.78 -2.78
C ILE A 57 9.51 2.23 -1.42
N ASP A 58 10.44 1.67 -0.66
CA ASP A 58 10.18 1.17 0.71
C ASP A 58 9.60 2.27 1.60
N LYS A 59 10.16 3.49 1.53
CA LYS A 59 9.66 4.63 2.31
C LYS A 59 8.22 5.00 1.91
N LYS A 60 7.92 5.03 0.61
CA LYS A 60 6.55 5.30 0.12
C LYS A 60 5.57 4.22 0.55
N LEU A 61 5.97 2.95 0.54
CA LEU A 61 5.14 1.84 0.99
C LEU A 61 4.88 1.91 2.51
N ASP A 62 5.89 2.26 3.30
CA ASP A 62 5.72 2.45 4.75
C ASP A 62 4.80 3.64 5.07
N GLU A 63 4.95 4.75 4.36
CA GLU A 63 4.05 5.91 4.47
C GLU A 63 2.61 5.52 4.07
N LEU A 64 2.42 4.83 2.95
CA LEU A 64 1.12 4.34 2.51
C LEU A 64 0.47 3.43 3.56
N CYS A 65 1.23 2.44 4.08
CA CYS A 65 0.76 1.52 5.11
C CYS A 65 0.32 2.26 6.38
N LYS A 66 1.08 3.28 6.81
CA LYS A 66 0.74 4.11 7.97
C LYS A 66 -0.56 4.90 7.76
N THR A 67 -0.70 5.51 6.58
CA THR A 67 -1.89 6.28 6.22
C THR A 67 -3.13 5.39 6.18
N LEU A 68 -3.06 4.25 5.48
CA LEU A 68 -4.14 3.27 5.42
C LEU A 68 -4.51 2.73 6.81
N LYS A 69 -3.53 2.40 7.66
CA LYS A 69 -3.81 1.97 9.05
C LYS A 69 -4.55 3.03 9.86
N LYS A 70 -4.23 4.31 9.65
CA LYS A 70 -4.89 5.41 10.35
C LYS A 70 -6.33 5.57 9.85
N GLU A 71 -6.52 5.61 8.54
CA GLU A 71 -7.83 5.81 7.91
C GLU A 71 -8.76 4.62 8.14
N THR A 72 -8.26 3.39 8.05
CA THR A 72 -9.05 2.18 8.39
C THR A 72 -9.50 2.18 9.85
N ARG A 73 -8.64 2.67 10.77
CA ARG A 73 -9.02 2.83 12.18
C ARG A 73 -10.11 3.89 12.36
N GLU A 74 -9.97 5.03 11.69
CA GLU A 74 -10.98 6.10 11.71
C GLU A 74 -12.31 5.62 11.12
N LEU A 75 -12.29 4.87 10.01
CA LEU A 75 -13.48 4.27 9.40
C LEU A 75 -14.18 3.30 10.36
N SER A 76 -13.41 2.52 11.12
CA SER A 76 -13.96 1.57 12.10
C SER A 76 -14.59 2.20 13.35
N LEU A 77 -14.24 3.45 13.64
CA LEU A 77 -14.83 4.22 14.74
C LEU A 77 -16.14 4.90 14.32
N ARG A 78 -16.39 5.07 13.01
CA ARG A 78 -17.62 5.69 12.51
C ARG A 78 -18.83 4.78 12.71
N GLU A 79 -19.94 5.40 13.04
CA GLU A 79 -21.22 4.73 13.26
C GLU A 79 -22.25 5.25 12.27
N PHE A 80 -22.94 4.32 11.63
CA PHE A 80 -23.93 4.59 10.61
C PHE A 80 -25.32 4.24 11.14
N ALA A 81 -26.30 5.05 10.76
CA ALA A 81 -27.69 4.84 11.15
C ALA A 81 -28.31 3.65 10.40
N CYS A 82 -27.86 3.35 9.18
CA CYS A 82 -28.33 2.21 8.41
C CYS A 82 -27.19 1.44 7.72
N LYS A 83 -27.47 0.18 7.37
CA LYS A 83 -26.54 -0.69 6.64
C LYS A 83 -26.18 -0.14 5.25
N ALA A 84 -27.15 0.47 4.57
CA ALA A 84 -26.94 1.03 3.23
C ALA A 84 -25.93 2.21 3.24
N ASP A 85 -25.97 3.06 4.27
CA ASP A 85 -24.99 4.14 4.44
C ASP A 85 -23.58 3.59 4.67
N ALA A 86 -23.47 2.56 5.52
CA ALA A 86 -22.19 1.88 5.74
C ALA A 86 -21.65 1.23 4.44
N GLN A 87 -22.52 0.66 3.60
CA GLN A 87 -22.10 0.08 2.32
C GLN A 87 -21.63 1.14 1.31
N LYS A 88 -22.34 2.27 1.20
CA LYS A 88 -21.91 3.38 0.34
C LYS A 88 -20.57 3.95 0.79
N GLU A 89 -20.35 4.08 2.09
CA GLU A 89 -19.07 4.54 2.62
C GLU A 89 -17.94 3.55 2.29
N ILE A 90 -18.18 2.24 2.33
CA ILE A 90 -17.19 1.23 1.89
C ILE A 90 -16.84 1.44 0.41
N GLU A 91 -17.82 1.68 -0.45
CA GLU A 91 -17.58 1.91 -1.89
C GLU A 91 -16.74 3.18 -2.13
N LEU A 92 -17.06 4.28 -1.44
CA LEU A 92 -16.28 5.50 -1.49
C LEU A 92 -14.85 5.28 -0.99
N PHE A 93 -14.70 4.62 0.15
CA PHE A 93 -13.39 4.35 0.75
C PHE A 93 -12.53 3.48 -0.16
N LYS A 94 -13.11 2.45 -0.79
CA LYS A 94 -12.42 1.61 -1.78
C LYS A 94 -11.92 2.41 -2.98
N LYS A 95 -12.72 3.35 -3.46
CA LYS A 95 -12.35 4.20 -4.60
C LYS A 95 -11.25 5.19 -4.26
N ASP A 96 -11.32 5.78 -3.06
CA ASP A 96 -10.33 6.78 -2.61
C ASP A 96 -8.98 6.14 -2.24
N HIS A 97 -9.00 4.87 -1.80
CA HIS A 97 -7.82 4.14 -1.33
C HIS A 97 -7.50 2.93 -2.20
N ASP A 98 -7.85 3.00 -3.50
CA ASP A 98 -7.50 1.97 -4.46
C ASP A 98 -5.98 1.90 -4.62
N ASN A 99 -5.41 0.73 -4.34
CA ASN A 99 -3.97 0.55 -4.36
C ASN A 99 -3.58 -0.91 -4.64
N ASP A 100 -2.51 -1.09 -5.41
CA ASP A 100 -2.03 -2.41 -5.84
C ASP A 100 -1.19 -3.14 -4.77
N PHE A 101 -0.86 -2.47 -3.66
CA PHE A 101 0.14 -2.97 -2.71
C PHE A 101 -0.47 -3.61 -1.47
N TYR A 102 -1.59 -3.08 -0.98
CA TYR A 102 -2.24 -3.48 0.25
C TYR A 102 -3.73 -3.73 0.00
N PRO A 103 -4.16 -5.01 -0.08
CA PRO A 103 -5.57 -5.33 -0.22
C PRO A 103 -6.34 -4.92 1.04
N LEU A 104 -7.57 -4.44 0.83
CA LEU A 104 -8.45 -3.96 1.89
C LEU A 104 -9.73 -4.79 1.93
N ASP A 105 -9.99 -5.40 3.08
CA ASP A 105 -11.21 -6.16 3.35
C ASP A 105 -12.16 -5.37 4.25
N PHE A 106 -13.45 -5.41 3.93
CA PHE A 106 -14.48 -4.65 4.63
C PHE A 106 -15.63 -5.55 5.05
N GLN A 107 -16.08 -5.37 6.29
CA GLN A 107 -17.22 -6.08 6.85
C GLN A 107 -18.11 -5.09 7.60
N VAL A 108 -19.41 -5.08 7.29
CA VAL A 108 -20.39 -4.31 8.07
C VAL A 108 -20.80 -5.13 9.29
N ILE A 109 -20.64 -4.55 10.48
CA ILE A 109 -21.00 -5.14 11.77
C ILE A 109 -22.20 -4.38 12.33
N GLU A 110 -23.24 -5.11 12.70
CA GLU A 110 -24.39 -4.58 13.42
C GLU A 110 -24.12 -4.59 14.93
N ARG A 111 -24.41 -3.47 15.61
CA ARG A 111 -24.30 -3.34 17.07
C ARG A 111 -25.52 -2.65 17.64
N THR A 112 -25.99 -3.13 18.78
CA THR A 112 -27.05 -2.49 19.55
C THR A 112 -26.45 -1.59 20.63
N LYS A 113 -26.88 -0.33 20.68
CA LYS A 113 -26.49 0.64 21.71
C LYS A 113 -27.70 1.13 22.49
N PRO A 114 -27.55 1.44 23.80
CA PRO A 114 -28.61 2.09 24.55
C PRO A 114 -28.87 3.48 24.00
N ALA A 115 -30.12 3.78 23.69
CA ALA A 115 -30.58 5.09 23.25
C ALA A 115 -30.44 6.11 24.39
N LYS A 116 -30.13 7.36 24.02
CA LYS A 116 -30.09 8.47 24.97
C LYS A 116 -31.49 8.70 25.53
N ARG A 117 -31.60 8.73 26.86
CA ARG A 117 -32.85 8.98 27.58
C ARG A 117 -33.27 10.44 27.45
N GLU A 118 -34.55 10.70 27.23
CA GLU A 118 -35.10 12.07 27.13
C GLU A 118 -35.23 12.78 28.49
N GLY A 119 -35.29 12.03 29.60
CA GLY A 119 -35.39 12.60 30.96
C GLY A 119 -34.06 13.01 31.60
N LYS A 120 -34.08 14.07 32.42
CA LYS A 120 -32.95 14.53 33.26
C LYS A 120 -32.84 13.72 34.58
N GLY A 121 -31.63 13.45 35.07
CA GLY A 121 -31.37 12.78 36.38
C GLY A 121 -30.95 11.31 36.32
N ARG A 122 -30.82 10.64 37.47
CA ARG A 122 -30.47 9.20 37.54
C ARG A 122 -31.61 8.30 37.04
N PRO A 123 -31.35 7.22 36.31
CA PRO A 123 -32.36 6.21 35.97
C PRO A 123 -32.99 5.57 37.22
N PRO A 124 -34.32 5.31 37.21
CA PRO A 124 -34.97 4.43 38.18
C PRO A 124 -34.32 3.04 38.20
N LYS A 125 -34.45 2.33 39.33
CA LYS A 125 -33.80 1.02 39.54
C LYS A 125 -34.23 -0.04 38.53
N ASP A 126 -35.46 0.03 38.02
CA ASP A 126 -36.05 -0.93 37.07
C ASP A 126 -36.13 -0.40 35.63
N TYR A 127 -35.30 0.59 35.29
CA TYR A 127 -35.32 1.19 33.94
C TYR A 127 -34.68 0.26 32.90
N ILE A 128 -35.48 -0.16 31.92
CA ILE A 128 -35.00 -0.87 30.73
C ILE A 128 -34.63 0.17 29.66
N PRO A 129 -33.34 0.30 29.29
CA PRO A 129 -32.95 1.24 28.24
C PRO A 129 -33.49 0.79 26.88
N GLN A 130 -34.16 1.70 26.17
CA GLN A 130 -34.46 1.50 24.76
C GLN A 130 -33.14 1.32 24.00
N THR A 131 -33.03 0.32 23.14
CA THR A 131 -31.84 0.08 22.32
C THR A 131 -32.07 0.63 20.92
N LYS A 132 -31.00 1.14 20.29
CA LYS A 132 -30.94 1.49 18.87
C LYS A 132 -29.87 0.65 18.20
N THR A 133 -30.19 0.15 17.03
CA THR A 133 -29.22 -0.52 16.16
C THR A 133 -28.36 0.52 15.45
N VAL A 134 -27.05 0.32 15.47
CA VAL A 134 -26.06 1.10 14.74
C VAL A 134 -25.18 0.14 13.94
N TYR A 135 -24.67 0.61 12.80
CA TYR A 135 -23.79 -0.16 11.94
C TYR A 135 -22.38 0.43 11.99
N GLN A 136 -21.37 -0.44 12.08
CA GLN A 136 -19.96 -0.05 12.04
C GLN A 136 -19.27 -0.83 10.92
N ILE A 137 -18.19 -0.27 10.37
CA ILE A 137 -17.40 -0.93 9.32
C ILE A 137 -16.12 -1.46 9.94
N LYS A 138 -15.93 -2.78 9.95
CA LYS A 138 -14.62 -3.37 10.24
C LYS A 138 -13.82 -3.42 8.94
N CYS A 139 -12.74 -2.65 8.90
CA CYS A 139 -11.77 -2.70 7.82
C CYS A 139 -10.51 -3.44 8.30
N THR A 140 -10.04 -4.40 7.51
CA THR A 140 -8.77 -5.10 7.74
C THR A 140 -7.83 -4.86 6.57
N LEU A 141 -6.62 -4.41 6.89
CA LEU A 141 -5.53 -4.24 5.93
C LEU A 141 -4.80 -5.58 5.77
N GLY A 142 -4.72 -6.08 4.54
CA GLY A 142 -3.98 -7.28 4.22
C GLY A 142 -2.45 -7.07 4.16
N GLU A 143 -1.73 -8.14 3.86
CA GLU A 143 -0.28 -8.11 3.73
C GLU A 143 0.16 -7.44 2.43
N LEU A 144 1.43 -7.00 2.41
CA LEU A 144 2.03 -6.38 1.23
C LEU A 144 2.12 -7.38 0.08
N ASP A 145 1.58 -7.00 -1.08
CA ASP A 145 1.77 -7.75 -2.32
C ASP A 145 3.23 -7.60 -2.80
N ASN A 146 4.00 -8.67 -2.63
CA ASN A 146 5.40 -8.72 -3.02
C ASN A 146 5.59 -8.71 -4.55
N ASP A 147 4.61 -9.19 -5.32
CA ASP A 147 4.68 -9.19 -6.78
C ASP A 147 4.45 -7.76 -7.31
N ALA A 148 3.52 -7.02 -6.72
CA ALA A 148 3.34 -5.59 -6.99
C ALA A 148 4.58 -4.79 -6.64
N LYS A 149 5.22 -5.08 -5.49
CA LYS A 149 6.49 -4.47 -5.10
C LYS A 149 7.61 -4.79 -6.09
N GLN A 150 7.70 -6.03 -6.57
CA GLN A 150 8.76 -6.44 -7.49
C GLN A 150 8.61 -5.82 -8.89
N LYS A 151 7.38 -5.52 -9.33
CA LYS A 151 7.14 -4.74 -10.56
C LYS A 151 7.47 -3.25 -10.41
N ALA A 152 7.36 -2.71 -9.19
CA ALA A 152 7.63 -1.30 -8.92
C ALA A 152 9.13 -0.99 -8.72
N LEU A 153 9.95 -2.02 -8.47
CA LEU A 153 11.42 -1.97 -8.36
C LEU A 153 12.10 -1.89 -9.73
#